data_AF-A0A0Q5T869-F1
#
_entry.id   AF-A0A0Q5T869-F1
#
_cell.length_a   1.000
_cell.length_b   1.000
_cell.length_c   1.000
_cell.angle_alpha   90.00
_cell.angle_beta   90.00
_cell.angle_gamma   90.00
#
_symmetry.space_group_name_H-M   'P 1'
#
loop_
_entity.id
_entity.type
_entity.pdbx_description
1 polymer ?
#
loop_
_entity_poly.entity_id
_entity_poly.type
_entity_poly.pdbx_seq_one_letter_code
_entity_poly.pdbx_strand_id
1 'polypeptide(L)'
;MEISTNTKPALAFAGVGWIGRSRMQAAIESGTAEIALLTDPSAECITEALKMAPGSKTVSSFEEAIADPDIDGVVIATPSALHMEQAVAAFENNKAVFCQKPLGRNASEVAAVIAAAEKADKLLGADFSYRYTAAFQQILPIISSGELGQIFAVDLKFHNAYGPDKAWFYDMKQSGGGCVLDLGIHLIDLMLYALDFPEVTALNSSLYSKGVSVKGKNEVEDYANVSLELATGTNAQLSCSWNLQAGQEAVIEASFYGTNGGVSLKNVNGSFYDFTGSRYWGTKTETLVSPPDAWGGRALTDWIQKLSVNTAFDASAAQYLPSAEVLDRIYGRS
;
A
#
# COMPACT_ATOMS: atom_id res chain seq x y z
N MET A 1 24.59 -10.69 -30.07
CA MET A 1 23.49 -10.55 -29.10
C MET A 1 23.28 -9.06 -28.96
N GLU A 2 22.31 -8.52 -29.69
CA GLU A 2 22.04 -7.08 -29.71
C GLU A 2 21.57 -6.65 -28.32
N ILE A 3 22.20 -5.60 -27.81
CA ILE A 3 21.77 -4.94 -26.57
C ILE A 3 20.43 -4.29 -26.92
N SER A 4 19.34 -4.87 -26.41
CA SER A 4 18.00 -4.30 -26.53
C SER A 4 18.06 -2.83 -26.11
N THR A 5 17.69 -1.94 -27.02
CA THR A 5 17.46 -0.53 -26.70
C THR A 5 16.45 -0.50 -25.54
N ASN A 6 16.82 0.14 -24.44
CA ASN A 6 16.01 0.24 -23.22
C ASN A 6 14.77 1.08 -23.53
N THR A 7 13.75 0.47 -24.12
CA THR A 7 12.46 1.10 -24.42
C THR A 7 11.70 1.28 -23.12
N LYS A 8 11.21 2.49 -22.89
CA LYS A 8 10.37 2.80 -21.72
C LYS A 8 9.12 1.91 -21.79
N PRO A 9 8.77 1.19 -20.70
CA PRO A 9 7.54 0.42 -20.70
C PRO A 9 6.33 1.34 -20.97
N ALA A 10 5.44 0.90 -21.86
CA ALA A 10 4.18 1.55 -22.15
C ALA A 10 3.12 1.10 -21.13
N LEU A 11 2.54 2.06 -20.40
CA LEU A 11 1.63 1.80 -19.30
C LEU A 11 0.21 2.26 -19.62
N ALA A 12 -0.75 1.44 -19.21
CA ALA A 12 -2.14 1.86 -19.07
C ALA A 12 -2.44 2.26 -17.62
N PHE A 13 -3.16 3.36 -17.39
CA PHE A 13 -3.66 3.76 -16.08
C PHE A 13 -5.17 3.55 -16.00
N ALA A 14 -5.59 2.63 -15.13
CA ALA A 14 -6.98 2.33 -14.85
C ALA A 14 -7.41 2.97 -13.52
N GLY A 15 -8.31 3.95 -13.60
CA GLY A 15 -8.62 4.84 -12.49
C GLY A 15 -7.64 6.00 -12.42
N VAL A 16 -8.03 7.16 -12.93
CA VAL A 16 -7.25 8.41 -12.90
C VAL A 16 -7.90 9.46 -12.00
N GLY A 17 -8.48 8.98 -10.89
CA GLY A 17 -8.83 9.80 -9.74
C GLY A 17 -7.59 10.43 -9.07
N TRP A 18 -7.73 10.91 -7.84
CA TRP A 18 -6.65 11.60 -7.13
C TRP A 18 -5.37 10.74 -7.00
N ILE A 19 -5.50 9.51 -6.50
CA ILE A 19 -4.33 8.63 -6.30
C ILE A 19 -3.73 8.15 -7.64
N GLY A 20 -4.57 7.80 -8.61
CA GLY A 20 -4.14 7.42 -9.95
C GLY A 20 -3.32 8.52 -10.62
N ARG A 21 -3.78 9.79 -10.55
CA ARG A 21 -3.04 10.95 -11.05
C ARG A 21 -1.77 11.22 -10.24
N SER A 22 -1.77 11.04 -8.92
CA SER A 22 -0.55 11.16 -8.11
C SER A 22 0.52 10.16 -8.56
N ARG A 23 0.14 8.92 -8.86
CA ARG A 23 1.03 7.89 -9.41
C ARG A 23 1.47 8.18 -10.84
N MET A 24 0.55 8.68 -11.66
CA MET A 24 0.88 9.11 -13.02
C MET A 24 1.89 10.26 -13.02
N GLN A 25 1.75 11.24 -12.12
CA GLN A 25 2.72 12.33 -11.96
C GLN A 25 4.12 11.79 -11.65
N ALA A 26 4.23 10.85 -10.70
CA ALA A 26 5.51 10.25 -10.35
C ALA A 26 6.14 9.47 -11.52
N ALA A 27 5.33 8.73 -12.29
CA ALA A 27 5.81 8.05 -13.49
C ALA A 27 6.32 9.06 -14.54
N ILE A 28 5.58 10.15 -14.79
CA ILE A 28 5.98 11.23 -15.70
C ILE A 28 7.30 11.87 -15.24
N GLU A 29 7.39 12.27 -13.97
CA GLU A 29 8.57 12.93 -13.40
C GLU A 29 9.81 12.02 -13.42
N SER A 30 9.63 10.71 -13.21
CA SER A 30 10.73 9.75 -13.31
C SER A 30 11.28 9.65 -14.75
N GLY A 31 10.44 9.91 -15.74
CA GLY A 31 10.75 9.73 -17.16
C GLY A 31 11.04 8.28 -17.55
N THR A 32 10.70 7.30 -16.71
CA THR A 32 11.05 5.87 -16.90
C THR A 32 10.00 5.04 -17.63
N ALA A 33 8.79 5.56 -17.82
CA ALA A 33 7.69 4.92 -18.54
C ALA A 33 7.04 5.87 -19.56
N GLU A 34 6.31 5.30 -20.51
CA GLU A 34 5.34 5.99 -21.34
C GLU A 34 3.94 5.83 -20.74
N ILE A 35 3.20 6.93 -20.60
CA ILE A 35 1.78 6.89 -20.20
C ILE A 35 0.96 6.77 -21.48
N ALA A 36 0.68 5.54 -21.91
CA ALA A 36 0.12 5.28 -23.23
C ALA A 36 -1.42 5.37 -23.24
N LEU A 37 -2.09 4.70 -22.30
CA LEU A 37 -3.55 4.62 -22.23
C LEU A 37 -4.09 5.10 -20.88
N LEU A 38 -5.22 5.80 -20.92
CA LEU A 38 -5.99 6.21 -19.74
C LEU A 38 -7.41 5.66 -19.83
N THR A 39 -7.91 5.13 -18.72
CA THR A 39 -9.33 4.74 -18.60
C THR A 39 -9.88 5.09 -17.21
N ASP A 40 -11.05 5.73 -17.21
CA ASP A 40 -11.80 6.09 -16.02
C ASP A 40 -13.25 6.37 -16.43
N PRO A 41 -14.26 5.91 -15.68
CA PRO A 41 -15.66 6.20 -15.98
C PRO A 41 -16.01 7.71 -15.87
N SER A 42 -15.20 8.50 -15.17
CA SER A 42 -15.38 9.95 -15.04
C SER A 42 -14.63 10.71 -16.14
N ALA A 43 -15.39 11.36 -17.02
CA ALA A 43 -14.86 12.25 -18.04
C ALA A 43 -14.04 13.42 -17.46
N GLU A 44 -14.38 13.88 -16.25
CA GLU A 44 -13.60 14.90 -15.54
C GLU A 44 -12.22 14.36 -15.15
N CYS A 45 -12.14 13.14 -14.61
CA CYS A 45 -10.87 12.52 -14.24
C CYS A 45 -9.97 12.32 -15.47
N ILE A 46 -10.54 11.87 -16.59
CA ILE A 46 -9.84 11.79 -17.88
C ILE A 46 -9.34 13.16 -18.33
N THR A 47 -10.17 14.19 -18.27
CA THR A 47 -9.80 15.56 -18.69
C THR A 47 -8.62 16.08 -17.87
N GLU A 48 -8.63 15.88 -16.56
CA GLU A 48 -7.50 16.29 -15.72
C GLU A 48 -6.24 15.46 -15.95
N ALA A 49 -6.37 14.16 -16.22
CA ALA A 49 -5.22 13.31 -16.52
C ALA A 49 -4.55 13.70 -17.85
N LEU A 50 -5.33 14.03 -18.88
CA LEU A 50 -4.82 14.50 -20.17
C LEU A 50 -4.08 15.85 -20.09
N LYS A 51 -4.38 16.70 -19.08
CA LYS A 51 -3.57 17.92 -18.84
C LYS A 51 -2.14 17.58 -18.41
N MET A 52 -1.95 16.46 -17.71
CA MET A 52 -0.65 15.99 -17.23
C MET A 52 0.09 15.18 -18.30
N ALA A 53 -0.64 14.39 -19.09
CA ALA A 53 -0.10 13.59 -20.18
C ALA A 53 -0.91 13.80 -21.50
N PRO A 54 -0.69 14.92 -22.22
CA PRO A 54 -1.48 15.24 -23.42
C PRO A 54 -1.32 14.27 -24.59
N GLY A 55 -0.26 13.44 -24.57
CA GLY A 55 0.01 12.43 -25.61
C GLY A 55 -0.68 11.09 -25.38
N SER A 56 -1.28 10.86 -24.21
CA SER A 56 -1.96 9.60 -23.90
C SER A 56 -3.26 9.46 -24.69
N LYS A 57 -3.59 8.24 -25.11
CA LYS A 57 -4.90 7.93 -25.68
C LYS A 57 -5.87 7.58 -24.55
N THR A 58 -7.16 7.76 -24.79
CA THR A 58 -8.21 7.35 -23.86
C THR A 58 -8.99 6.17 -24.44
N VAL A 59 -9.27 5.17 -23.62
CA VAL A 59 -10.11 4.03 -23.98
C VAL A 59 -11.32 3.95 -23.09
N SER A 60 -12.39 3.33 -23.59
CA SER A 60 -13.70 3.39 -22.96
C SER A 60 -13.86 2.42 -21.78
N SER A 61 -12.99 1.41 -21.69
CA SER A 61 -13.04 0.42 -20.61
C SER A 61 -11.66 -0.14 -20.25
N PHE A 62 -11.61 -0.84 -19.12
CA PHE A 62 -10.41 -1.56 -18.68
C PHE A 62 -10.03 -2.69 -19.64
N GLU A 63 -11.02 -3.39 -20.19
CA GLU A 63 -10.85 -4.50 -21.13
C GLU A 63 -10.20 -4.02 -22.43
N GLU A 64 -10.59 -2.84 -22.94
CA GLU A 64 -9.91 -2.22 -24.09
C GLU A 64 -8.45 -1.89 -23.78
N ALA A 65 -8.14 -1.43 -22.57
CA ALA A 65 -6.76 -1.09 -22.19
C ALA A 65 -5.85 -2.33 -22.13
N ILE A 66 -6.33 -3.45 -21.57
CA ILE A 66 -5.53 -4.67 -21.42
C ILE A 66 -5.45 -5.50 -22.71
N ALA A 67 -6.37 -5.29 -23.66
CA ALA A 67 -6.35 -5.96 -24.95
C ALA A 67 -5.34 -5.34 -25.94
N ASP A 68 -4.84 -4.12 -25.68
CA ASP A 68 -3.87 -3.45 -26.54
C ASP A 68 -2.50 -4.16 -26.48
N PRO A 69 -1.99 -4.71 -27.60
CA PRO A 69 -0.73 -5.45 -27.62
C PRO A 69 0.49 -4.57 -27.31
N ASP A 70 0.39 -3.25 -27.46
CA ASP A 70 1.50 -2.31 -27.26
C ASP A 70 1.68 -1.91 -25.77
N ILE A 71 0.82 -2.39 -24.87
CA ILE A 71 0.90 -2.11 -23.43
C ILE A 71 1.71 -3.19 -22.71
N ASP A 72 2.72 -2.78 -21.95
CA ASP A 72 3.58 -3.66 -21.16
C ASP A 72 3.00 -3.95 -19.77
N GLY A 73 2.34 -2.97 -19.17
CA GLY A 73 1.77 -3.08 -17.84
C GLY A 73 0.66 -2.10 -17.53
N VAL A 74 -0.07 -2.37 -16.46
CA VAL A 74 -1.25 -1.63 -16.05
C VAL A 74 -1.11 -1.17 -14.61
N VAL A 75 -1.38 0.11 -14.38
CA VAL A 75 -1.50 0.72 -13.06
C VAL A 75 -2.98 0.75 -12.67
N ILE A 76 -3.36 0.01 -11.64
CA ILE A 76 -4.74 -0.11 -11.14
C ILE A 76 -4.91 0.80 -9.91
N ALA A 77 -5.78 1.78 -10.02
CA ALA A 77 -6.10 2.76 -8.99
C ALA A 77 -7.62 3.02 -8.89
N THR A 78 -8.40 1.95 -9.05
CA THR A 78 -9.87 1.93 -8.99
C THR A 78 -10.38 1.68 -7.56
N PRO A 79 -11.70 1.57 -7.30
CA PRO A 79 -12.21 1.07 -6.03
C PRO A 79 -11.71 -0.35 -5.70
N SER A 80 -11.50 -0.64 -4.41
CA SER A 80 -10.86 -1.89 -3.93
C SER A 80 -11.54 -3.16 -4.43
N ALA A 81 -12.87 -3.18 -4.54
CA ALA A 81 -13.63 -4.34 -5.04
C ALA A 81 -13.30 -4.75 -6.47
N LEU A 82 -12.69 -3.86 -7.27
CA LEU A 82 -12.31 -4.15 -8.65
C LEU A 82 -10.88 -4.67 -8.77
N HIS A 83 -10.04 -4.49 -7.74
CA HIS A 83 -8.59 -4.75 -7.84
C HIS A 83 -8.28 -6.19 -8.25
N MET A 84 -8.90 -7.18 -7.58
CA MET A 84 -8.64 -8.59 -7.86
C MET A 84 -9.04 -8.96 -9.30
N GLU A 85 -10.27 -8.65 -9.69
CA GLU A 85 -10.80 -9.01 -11.02
C GLU A 85 -9.98 -8.33 -12.13
N GLN A 86 -9.63 -7.05 -11.94
CA GLN A 86 -8.82 -6.31 -12.90
C GLN A 86 -7.39 -6.82 -12.98
N ALA A 87 -6.74 -7.09 -11.85
CA ALA A 87 -5.37 -7.61 -11.84
C ALA A 87 -5.30 -8.99 -12.50
N VAL A 88 -6.24 -9.90 -12.17
CA VAL A 88 -6.32 -11.22 -12.79
C VAL A 88 -6.53 -11.10 -14.31
N ALA A 89 -7.48 -10.28 -14.76
CA ALA A 89 -7.74 -10.08 -16.18
C ALA A 89 -6.53 -9.49 -16.93
N ALA A 90 -5.79 -8.56 -16.31
CA ALA A 90 -4.56 -8.02 -16.87
C ALA A 90 -3.48 -9.10 -17.05
N PHE A 91 -3.29 -9.97 -16.06
CA PHE A 91 -2.36 -11.10 -16.16
C PHE A 91 -2.78 -12.11 -17.24
N GLU A 92 -4.08 -12.39 -17.37
CA GLU A 92 -4.61 -13.24 -18.46
C GLU A 92 -4.36 -12.66 -19.85
N ASN A 93 -4.18 -11.34 -19.95
CA ASN A 93 -3.79 -10.63 -21.17
C ASN A 93 -2.27 -10.34 -21.25
N ASN A 94 -1.47 -11.06 -20.47
CA ASN A 94 0.00 -10.97 -20.42
C ASN A 94 0.55 -9.59 -20.04
N LYS A 95 -0.19 -8.82 -19.23
CA LYS A 95 0.24 -7.50 -18.75
C LYS A 95 0.84 -7.61 -17.35
N ALA A 96 1.92 -6.87 -17.09
CA ALA A 96 2.38 -6.67 -15.71
C ALA A 96 1.40 -5.77 -14.95
N VAL A 97 1.31 -5.92 -13.63
CA VAL A 97 0.34 -5.17 -12.80
C VAL A 97 1.04 -4.43 -11.67
N PHE A 98 0.73 -3.14 -11.52
CA PHE A 98 0.93 -2.38 -10.29
C PHE A 98 -0.42 -1.95 -9.73
N CYS A 99 -0.79 -2.45 -8.56
CA CYS A 99 -2.11 -2.22 -7.98
C CYS A 99 -2.05 -1.36 -6.73
N GLN A 100 -2.99 -0.43 -6.60
CA GLN A 100 -3.24 0.28 -5.35
C GLN A 100 -3.55 -0.69 -4.21
N LYS A 101 -3.18 -0.28 -2.99
CA LYS A 101 -3.61 -0.97 -1.77
C LYS A 101 -5.10 -0.72 -1.50
N PRO A 102 -5.81 -1.68 -0.89
CA PRO A 102 -5.35 -3.06 -0.65
C PRO A 102 -5.32 -3.85 -1.96
N LEU A 103 -4.39 -4.81 -2.13
CA LEU A 103 -4.30 -5.62 -3.35
C LEU A 103 -5.59 -6.44 -3.61
N GLY A 104 -6.30 -6.79 -2.54
CA GLY A 104 -7.64 -7.38 -2.54
C GLY A 104 -8.32 -7.10 -1.20
N ARG A 105 -9.63 -7.30 -1.11
CA ARG A 105 -10.43 -7.01 0.10
C ARG A 105 -10.20 -8.01 1.24
N ASN A 106 -9.67 -9.18 0.91
CA ASN A 106 -9.43 -10.31 1.82
C ASN A 106 -8.26 -11.16 1.31
N ALA A 107 -7.78 -12.10 2.12
CA ALA A 107 -6.64 -12.97 1.79
C ALA A 107 -6.92 -13.85 0.56
N SER A 108 -8.15 -14.33 0.38
CA SER A 108 -8.51 -15.14 -0.81
C SER A 108 -8.37 -14.36 -2.11
N GLU A 109 -8.77 -13.08 -2.12
CA GLU A 109 -8.60 -12.21 -3.29
C GLU A 109 -7.13 -11.95 -3.57
N VAL A 110 -6.33 -11.66 -2.53
CA VAL A 110 -4.88 -11.45 -2.67
C VAL A 110 -4.18 -12.72 -3.19
N ALA A 111 -4.52 -13.88 -2.66
CA ALA A 111 -3.99 -15.17 -3.13
C ALA A 111 -4.34 -15.43 -4.60
N ALA A 112 -5.56 -15.09 -5.04
CA ALA A 112 -5.97 -15.21 -6.43
C ALA A 112 -5.13 -14.32 -7.37
N VAL A 113 -4.85 -13.08 -6.96
CA VAL A 113 -3.99 -12.16 -7.74
C VAL A 113 -2.56 -12.69 -7.83
N ILE A 114 -1.97 -13.14 -6.73
CA ILE A 114 -0.60 -13.70 -6.71
C ILE A 114 -0.53 -14.94 -7.61
N ALA A 115 -1.50 -15.86 -7.51
CA ALA A 115 -1.54 -17.06 -8.34
C ALA A 115 -1.70 -16.74 -9.83
N ALA A 116 -2.48 -15.71 -10.18
CA ALA A 116 -2.61 -15.25 -11.56
C ALA A 116 -1.29 -14.67 -12.09
N ALA A 117 -0.60 -13.87 -11.28
CA ALA A 117 0.71 -13.31 -11.61
C ALA A 117 1.76 -14.41 -11.86
N GLU A 118 1.83 -15.40 -10.95
CA GLU A 118 2.72 -16.55 -11.07
C GLU A 118 2.40 -17.38 -12.31
N LYS A 119 1.12 -17.67 -12.56
CA LYS A 119 0.68 -18.45 -13.73
C LYS A 119 0.99 -17.75 -15.06
N ALA A 120 0.83 -16.43 -15.11
CA ALA A 120 1.14 -15.63 -16.30
C ALA A 120 2.64 -15.36 -16.47
N ASP A 121 3.45 -15.68 -15.45
CA ASP A 121 4.84 -15.26 -15.33
C ASP A 121 5.00 -13.75 -15.56
N LYS A 122 4.23 -12.96 -14.80
CA LYS A 122 4.20 -11.50 -14.94
C LYS A 122 4.43 -10.78 -13.62
N LEU A 123 5.17 -9.67 -13.71
CA LEU A 123 5.54 -8.84 -12.58
C LEU A 123 4.30 -8.24 -11.90
N LEU A 124 4.23 -8.44 -10.57
CA LEU A 124 3.21 -7.87 -9.69
C LEU A 124 3.85 -6.88 -8.72
N GLY A 125 3.27 -5.70 -8.60
CA GLY A 125 3.56 -4.73 -7.54
C GLY A 125 2.29 -4.31 -6.81
N ALA A 126 2.38 -4.12 -5.50
CA ALA A 126 1.34 -3.49 -4.69
C ALA A 126 1.85 -2.18 -4.07
N ASP A 127 1.00 -1.16 -4.03
CA ASP A 127 1.38 0.18 -3.58
C ASP A 127 1.45 0.35 -2.06
N PHE A 128 2.30 -0.44 -1.41
CA PHE A 128 2.71 -0.26 -0.02
C PHE A 128 3.76 0.83 0.11
N SER A 129 3.37 2.05 -0.28
CA SER A 129 4.25 3.22 -0.45
C SER A 129 5.03 3.61 0.82
N TYR A 130 4.54 3.28 2.02
CA TYR A 130 5.26 3.55 3.28
C TYR A 130 6.59 2.81 3.40
N ARG A 131 6.71 1.63 2.76
CA ARG A 131 7.98 0.91 2.65
C ARG A 131 9.05 1.74 1.96
N TYR A 132 8.67 2.71 1.14
CA TYR A 132 9.57 3.52 0.33
C TYR A 132 9.83 4.92 0.91
N THR A 133 9.30 5.25 2.09
CA THR A 133 9.67 6.49 2.78
C THR A 133 11.15 6.46 3.17
N ALA A 134 11.83 7.60 3.10
CA ALA A 134 13.22 7.70 3.52
C ALA A 134 13.36 7.35 5.00
N ALA A 135 12.37 7.77 5.82
CA ALA A 135 12.25 7.39 7.22
C ALA A 135 12.28 5.87 7.42
N PHE A 136 11.46 5.13 6.67
CA PHE A 136 11.44 3.67 6.82
C PHE A 136 12.73 3.02 6.29
N GLN A 137 13.23 3.49 5.15
CA GLN A 137 14.47 2.99 4.54
C GLN A 137 15.69 3.18 5.45
N GLN A 138 15.69 4.18 6.35
CA GLN A 138 16.75 4.35 7.34
C GLN A 138 16.61 3.46 8.58
N ILE A 139 15.38 3.14 9.02
CA ILE A 139 15.18 2.31 10.22
C ILE A 139 15.22 0.81 9.93
N LEU A 140 14.85 0.38 8.71
CA LEU A 140 14.79 -1.03 8.33
C LEU A 140 16.14 -1.76 8.49
N PRO A 141 17.30 -1.20 8.07
CA PRO A 141 18.60 -1.83 8.31
C PRO A 141 18.95 -1.99 9.80
N ILE A 142 18.49 -1.07 10.66
CA ILE A 142 18.74 -1.11 12.11
C ILE A 142 17.92 -2.24 12.76
N ILE A 143 16.68 -2.43 12.30
CA ILE A 143 15.82 -3.53 12.75
C ILE A 143 16.39 -4.87 12.26
N SER A 144 16.61 -5.01 10.95
CA SER A 144 17.03 -6.26 10.31
C SER A 144 18.44 -6.74 10.68
N SER A 145 19.35 -5.83 11.06
CA SER A 145 20.69 -6.19 11.54
C SER A 145 20.71 -6.76 12.96
N GLY A 146 19.60 -6.67 13.71
CA GLY A 146 19.52 -7.09 15.11
C GLY A 146 20.17 -6.11 16.08
N GLU A 147 20.54 -4.90 15.64
CA GLU A 147 21.18 -3.88 16.48
C GLU A 147 20.33 -3.50 17.70
N LEU A 148 19.00 -3.55 17.57
CA LEU A 148 18.06 -3.27 18.66
C LEU A 148 17.91 -4.43 19.66
N GLY A 149 18.54 -5.58 19.41
CA GLY A 149 18.33 -6.81 20.17
C GLY A 149 16.97 -7.45 19.87
N GLN A 150 16.36 -8.12 20.85
CA GLN A 150 15.04 -8.71 20.66
C GLN A 150 13.97 -7.63 20.65
N ILE A 151 13.28 -7.45 19.52
CA ILE A 151 12.10 -6.58 19.45
C ILE A 151 10.97 -7.21 20.27
N PHE A 152 10.55 -6.56 21.34
CA PHE A 152 9.51 -7.07 22.23
C PHE A 152 8.20 -6.28 22.12
N ALA A 153 8.23 -5.06 21.60
CA ALA A 153 7.04 -4.22 21.42
C ALA A 153 7.06 -3.43 20.10
N VAL A 154 5.89 -3.30 19.48
CA VAL A 154 5.64 -2.43 18.31
C VAL A 154 4.36 -1.62 18.53
N ASP A 155 4.45 -0.31 18.39
CA ASP A 155 3.30 0.60 18.45
C ASP A 155 3.03 1.21 17.07
N LEU A 156 1.81 1.01 16.57
CA LEU A 156 1.33 1.49 15.28
C LEU A 156 0.14 2.43 15.50
N LYS A 157 0.17 3.62 14.90
CA LYS A 157 -0.93 4.58 14.97
C LYS A 157 -1.18 5.21 13.62
N PHE A 158 -2.42 5.20 13.17
CA PHE A 158 -2.86 5.91 11.98
C PHE A 158 -4.22 6.56 12.19
N HIS A 159 -4.23 7.79 12.65
CA HIS A 159 -5.45 8.57 12.87
C HIS A 159 -5.56 9.70 11.87
N ASN A 160 -6.63 9.73 11.09
CA ASN A 160 -7.02 10.92 10.34
C ASN A 160 -8.12 11.68 11.07
N ALA A 161 -8.01 13.01 11.08
CA ALA A 161 -9.08 13.91 11.52
C ALA A 161 -10.21 14.08 10.48
N TYR A 162 -10.05 13.44 9.33
CA TYR A 162 -11.00 13.37 8.24
C TYR A 162 -11.25 11.90 7.87
N GLY A 163 -12.27 11.65 7.06
CA GLY A 163 -12.55 10.34 6.45
C GLY A 163 -12.49 10.43 4.93
N PRO A 164 -12.65 9.28 4.24
CA PRO A 164 -12.72 9.25 2.80
C PRO A 164 -13.90 10.05 2.24
N ASP A 165 -13.74 10.61 1.04
CA ASP A 165 -14.74 11.44 0.37
C ASP A 165 -15.67 10.64 -0.56
N LYS A 166 -15.28 9.43 -0.95
CA LYS A 166 -16.08 8.56 -1.84
C LYS A 166 -16.97 7.61 -1.05
N ALA A 167 -18.22 7.50 -1.47
CA ALA A 167 -19.22 6.65 -0.81
C ALA A 167 -18.82 5.17 -0.75
N TRP A 168 -18.05 4.66 -1.73
CA TRP A 168 -17.65 3.26 -1.78
C TRP A 168 -16.77 2.82 -0.60
N PHE A 169 -16.04 3.76 0.04
CA PHE A 169 -15.26 3.44 1.26
C PHE A 169 -16.14 3.02 2.43
N TYR A 170 -17.39 3.50 2.46
CA TYR A 170 -18.35 3.23 3.53
C TYR A 170 -19.28 2.05 3.19
N ASP A 171 -19.03 1.33 2.10
CA ASP A 171 -19.74 0.12 1.70
C ASP A 171 -18.79 -1.07 1.85
N MET A 172 -19.06 -1.93 2.85
CA MET A 172 -18.25 -3.12 3.14
C MET A 172 -18.05 -4.03 1.92
N LYS A 173 -19.02 -4.10 1.00
CA LYS A 173 -18.87 -4.89 -0.23
C LYS A 173 -17.87 -4.26 -1.18
N GLN A 174 -17.79 -2.94 -1.24
CA GLN A 174 -16.88 -2.25 -2.16
C GLN A 174 -15.49 -2.03 -1.57
N SER A 175 -15.43 -1.60 -0.30
CA SER A 175 -14.17 -1.33 0.37
C SER A 175 -13.49 -2.59 0.86
N GLY A 176 -14.26 -3.54 1.43
CA GLY A 176 -13.74 -4.68 2.17
C GLY A 176 -13.44 -4.38 3.65
N GLY A 177 -13.74 -3.18 4.14
CA GLY A 177 -13.39 -2.76 5.50
C GLY A 177 -13.31 -1.23 5.64
N GLY A 178 -13.14 -0.74 6.86
CA GLY A 178 -13.03 0.68 7.15
C GLY A 178 -11.61 1.17 7.33
N CYS A 179 -11.42 1.96 8.39
CA CYS A 179 -10.13 2.60 8.64
C CYS A 179 -8.98 1.59 8.83
N VAL A 180 -9.23 0.34 9.23
CA VAL A 180 -8.18 -0.68 9.29
C VAL A 180 -7.73 -1.08 7.90
N LEU A 181 -8.66 -1.40 6.99
CA LEU A 181 -8.34 -1.80 5.63
C LEU A 181 -7.74 -0.64 4.81
N ASP A 182 -8.18 0.59 5.06
CA ASP A 182 -7.69 1.77 4.38
C ASP A 182 -6.34 2.25 4.95
N LEU A 183 -6.24 2.48 6.26
CA LEU A 183 -5.09 3.09 6.89
C LEU A 183 -4.21 2.06 7.59
N GLY A 184 -4.83 1.20 8.41
CA GLY A 184 -4.14 0.20 9.23
C GLY A 184 -3.29 -0.78 8.42
N ILE A 185 -3.72 -1.16 7.21
CA ILE A 185 -3.00 -2.09 6.33
C ILE A 185 -1.58 -1.62 6.04
N HIS A 186 -1.35 -0.31 5.87
CA HIS A 186 -0.01 0.23 5.63
C HIS A 186 0.94 -0.09 6.78
N LEU A 187 0.48 0.08 8.02
CA LEU A 187 1.33 -0.11 9.19
C LEU A 187 1.47 -1.57 9.59
N ILE A 188 0.42 -2.38 9.40
CA ILE A 188 0.49 -3.84 9.54
C ILE A 188 1.53 -4.40 8.57
N ASP A 189 1.43 -4.00 7.30
CA ASP A 189 2.37 -4.40 6.27
C ASP A 189 3.80 -3.96 6.59
N LEU A 190 3.98 -2.71 7.01
CA LEU A 190 5.29 -2.16 7.38
C LEU A 190 5.93 -2.92 8.56
N MET A 191 5.13 -3.28 9.58
CA MET A 191 5.58 -4.08 10.72
C MET A 191 6.00 -5.48 10.28
N LEU A 192 5.14 -6.18 9.54
CA LEU A 192 5.45 -7.55 9.07
C LEU A 192 6.70 -7.54 8.20
N TYR A 193 6.80 -6.59 7.26
CA TYR A 193 7.99 -6.45 6.41
C TYR A 193 9.26 -6.15 7.21
N ALA A 194 9.20 -5.26 8.22
CA ALA A 194 10.35 -4.95 9.05
C ALA A 194 10.83 -6.11 9.92
N LEU A 195 9.92 -7.00 10.32
CA LEU A 195 10.20 -8.14 11.21
C LEU A 195 10.39 -9.46 10.46
N ASP A 196 10.46 -9.43 9.12
CA ASP A 196 10.61 -10.61 8.27
C ASP A 196 9.43 -11.60 8.37
N PHE A 197 8.21 -11.05 8.32
CA PHE A 197 6.93 -11.77 8.25
C PHE A 197 6.74 -12.90 9.28
N PRO A 198 6.89 -12.63 10.58
CA PRO A 198 6.65 -13.65 11.60
C PRO A 198 5.16 -14.01 11.66
N GLU A 199 4.87 -15.26 12.00
CA GLU A 199 3.49 -15.71 12.23
C GLU A 199 2.85 -14.89 13.36
N VAL A 200 1.59 -14.48 13.16
CA VAL A 200 0.76 -13.90 14.22
C VAL A 200 0.11 -15.05 14.99
N THR A 201 0.45 -15.24 16.26
CA THR A 201 -0.05 -16.38 17.06
C THR A 201 -1.36 -16.05 17.77
N ALA A 202 -1.55 -14.79 18.20
CA ALA A 202 -2.81 -14.33 18.80
C ALA A 202 -3.19 -12.94 18.28
N LEU A 203 -4.50 -12.68 18.20
CA LEU A 203 -5.04 -11.40 17.76
C LEU A 203 -6.35 -11.09 18.48
N ASN A 204 -6.50 -9.86 18.97
CA ASN A 204 -7.78 -9.34 19.41
C ASN A 204 -8.04 -7.95 18.79
N SER A 205 -9.29 -7.71 18.41
CA SER A 205 -9.72 -6.46 17.76
C SER A 205 -10.99 -5.91 18.43
N SER A 206 -11.04 -4.58 18.50
CA SER A 206 -12.23 -3.80 18.85
C SER A 206 -12.48 -2.80 17.73
N LEU A 207 -13.62 -2.95 17.04
CA LEU A 207 -13.98 -2.15 15.86
C LEU A 207 -15.22 -1.34 16.19
N TYR A 208 -15.19 -0.04 15.90
CA TYR A 208 -16.26 0.90 16.19
C TYR A 208 -16.63 1.73 14.97
N SER A 209 -17.92 2.04 14.85
CA SER A 209 -18.44 3.06 13.95
C SER A 209 -19.18 4.09 14.79
N LYS A 210 -18.71 5.34 14.79
CA LYS A 210 -19.25 6.45 15.60
C LYS A 210 -19.39 6.09 17.09
N GLY A 211 -18.39 5.38 17.61
CA GLY A 211 -18.34 4.94 19.01
C GLY A 211 -19.21 3.72 19.35
N VAL A 212 -19.89 3.11 18.37
CA VAL A 212 -20.68 1.88 18.56
C VAL A 212 -19.91 0.69 18.01
N SER A 213 -19.81 -0.41 18.78
CA SER A 213 -19.12 -1.62 18.32
C SER A 213 -19.78 -2.21 17.07
N VAL A 214 -18.96 -2.50 16.06
CA VAL A 214 -19.35 -3.12 14.78
C VAL A 214 -18.71 -4.49 14.55
N LYS A 215 -18.04 -5.05 15.56
CA LYS A 215 -17.42 -6.37 15.47
C LYS A 215 -18.47 -7.44 15.11
N GLY A 216 -18.18 -8.24 14.08
CA GLY A 216 -19.08 -9.28 13.56
C GLY A 216 -20.30 -8.74 12.80
N LYS A 217 -20.36 -7.44 12.51
CA LYS A 217 -21.40 -6.84 11.67
C LYS A 217 -20.86 -6.54 10.27
N ASN A 218 -21.76 -6.48 9.30
CA ASN A 218 -21.43 -6.02 7.94
C ASN A 218 -21.46 -4.48 7.87
N GLU A 219 -20.72 -3.83 8.77
CA GLU A 219 -20.63 -2.37 8.90
C GLU A 219 -19.17 -1.94 8.92
N VAL A 220 -18.89 -0.82 8.26
CA VAL A 220 -17.54 -0.24 8.15
C VAL A 220 -17.19 0.51 9.44
N GLU A 221 -16.01 0.22 10.00
CA GLU A 221 -15.47 0.87 11.18
C GLU A 221 -14.78 2.21 10.86
N ASP A 222 -15.00 3.23 11.70
CA ASP A 222 -14.27 4.50 11.66
C ASP A 222 -13.23 4.61 12.79
N TYR A 223 -13.20 3.67 13.72
CA TYR A 223 -12.15 3.54 14.73
C TYR A 223 -11.88 2.06 15.04
N ALA A 224 -10.60 1.71 15.20
CA ALA A 224 -10.20 0.39 15.62
C ALA A 224 -9.03 0.42 16.60
N ASN A 225 -9.02 -0.56 17.50
CA ASN A 225 -7.86 -0.93 18.30
C ASN A 225 -7.61 -2.44 18.12
N VAL A 226 -6.37 -2.82 17.83
CA VAL A 226 -5.96 -4.20 17.55
C VAL A 226 -4.71 -4.51 18.36
N SER A 227 -4.68 -5.65 19.03
CA SER A 227 -3.50 -6.22 19.68
C SER A 227 -3.10 -7.53 19.01
N LEU A 228 -1.81 -7.69 18.71
CA LEU A 228 -1.25 -8.88 18.07
C LEU A 228 -0.10 -9.44 18.92
N GLU A 229 0.00 -10.76 18.98
CA GLU A 229 1.18 -11.48 19.47
C GLU A 229 1.84 -12.19 18.29
N LEU A 230 3.15 -12.01 18.12
CA LEU A 230 3.93 -12.65 17.06
C LEU A 230 4.66 -13.89 17.60
N ALA A 231 4.97 -14.86 16.74
CA ALA A 231 5.70 -16.07 17.11
C ALA A 231 7.11 -15.79 17.67
N THR A 232 7.68 -14.61 17.38
CA THR A 232 8.93 -14.11 17.96
C THR A 232 8.81 -13.68 19.43
N GLY A 233 7.60 -13.66 20.00
CA GLY A 233 7.30 -13.09 21.32
C GLY A 233 7.10 -11.58 21.32
N THR A 234 7.13 -10.93 20.15
CA THR A 234 6.85 -9.50 20.00
C THR A 234 5.36 -9.23 20.19
N ASN A 235 5.02 -8.22 21.00
CA ASN A 235 3.65 -7.71 21.13
C ASN A 235 3.48 -6.47 20.26
N ALA A 236 2.41 -6.39 19.49
CA ALA A 236 2.12 -5.23 18.66
C ALA A 236 0.73 -4.65 18.96
N GLN A 237 0.60 -3.34 18.86
CA GLN A 237 -0.68 -2.63 18.97
C GLN A 237 -0.88 -1.70 17.78
N LEU A 238 -2.08 -1.72 17.23
CA LEU A 238 -2.53 -0.78 16.21
C LEU A 238 -3.74 -0.01 16.73
N SER A 239 -3.69 1.32 16.64
CA SER A 239 -4.87 2.17 16.70
C SER A 239 -5.02 2.95 15.39
N CYS A 240 -6.19 2.86 14.76
CA CYS A 240 -6.44 3.60 13.52
C CYS A 240 -7.86 4.16 13.46
N SER A 241 -8.03 5.27 12.74
CA SER A 241 -9.33 5.94 12.67
C SER A 241 -9.51 6.89 11.50
N TRP A 242 -10.77 7.11 11.14
CA TRP A 242 -11.26 8.25 10.38
C TRP A 242 -11.98 9.23 11.31
N ASN A 243 -11.99 10.51 10.95
CA ASN A 243 -12.75 11.58 11.64
C ASN A 243 -12.42 11.73 13.15
N LEU A 244 -11.24 11.29 13.60
CA LEU A 244 -10.87 11.38 15.00
C LEU A 244 -10.48 12.82 15.35
N GLN A 245 -10.92 13.29 16.52
CA GLN A 245 -10.54 14.61 17.03
C GLN A 245 -9.10 14.60 17.56
N ALA A 246 -8.12 14.51 16.65
CA ALA A 246 -6.70 14.30 16.94
C ALA A 246 -5.91 15.60 17.18
N GLY A 247 -6.51 16.78 16.97
CA GLY A 247 -5.83 18.08 17.10
C GLY A 247 -4.86 18.43 15.96
N GLN A 248 -4.75 17.57 14.95
CA GLN A 248 -3.98 17.76 13.72
C GLN A 248 -4.59 16.90 12.60
N GLU A 249 -4.21 17.13 11.34
CA GLU A 249 -4.81 16.41 10.19
C GLU A 249 -4.60 14.90 10.25
N ALA A 250 -3.37 14.44 10.50
CA ALA A 250 -3.04 13.03 10.65
C ALA A 250 -2.06 12.76 11.81
N VAL A 251 -2.19 11.62 12.49
CA VAL A 251 -1.18 11.07 13.40
C VAL A 251 -0.74 9.74 12.81
N ILE A 252 0.51 9.64 12.35
CA ILE A 252 1.04 8.46 11.68
C ILE A 252 2.35 8.07 12.34
N GLU A 253 2.39 6.89 12.95
CA GLU A 253 3.54 6.40 13.73
C GLU A 253 3.70 4.89 13.56
N ALA A 254 4.93 4.44 13.35
CA ALA A 254 5.35 3.07 13.57
C ALA A 254 6.63 3.08 14.41
N SER A 255 6.54 2.57 15.64
CA SER A 255 7.63 2.56 16.62
C SER A 255 7.97 1.12 17.01
N PHE A 256 9.25 0.76 16.97
CA PHE A 256 9.76 -0.57 17.29
C PHE A 256 10.70 -0.47 18.49
N TYR A 257 10.48 -1.32 19.49
CA TYR A 257 11.24 -1.33 20.74
C TYR A 257 11.91 -2.69 20.95
N GLY A 258 13.22 -2.67 21.01
CA GLY A 258 14.06 -3.81 21.35
C GLY A 258 14.80 -3.65 22.66
N THR A 259 15.42 -4.74 23.12
CA THR A 259 16.16 -4.77 24.39
C THR A 259 17.32 -3.77 24.46
N ASN A 260 17.88 -3.36 23.32
CA ASN A 260 19.05 -2.48 23.24
C ASN A 260 18.73 -1.07 22.74
N GLY A 261 17.48 -0.79 22.36
CA GLY A 261 17.08 0.51 21.83
C GLY A 261 15.76 0.47 21.08
N GLY A 262 15.40 1.57 20.44
CA GLY A 262 14.21 1.62 19.58
C GLY A 262 14.43 2.46 18.35
N VAL A 263 13.51 2.34 17.40
CA VAL A 263 13.42 3.19 16.22
C VAL A 263 11.98 3.55 15.94
N SER A 264 11.76 4.64 15.22
CA SER A 264 10.42 4.97 14.73
C SER A 264 10.44 5.72 13.41
N LEU A 265 9.35 5.56 12.68
CA LEU A 265 8.89 6.49 11.67
C LEU A 265 7.70 7.27 12.23
N LYS A 266 7.73 8.61 12.17
CA LYS A 266 6.60 9.47 12.62
C LYS A 266 6.37 10.60 11.64
N ASN A 267 5.10 10.94 11.40
CA ASN A 267 4.79 12.11 10.61
C ASN A 267 5.04 13.42 11.38
N VAL A 268 5.26 14.50 10.63
CA VAL A 268 5.59 15.82 11.18
C VAL A 268 4.39 16.77 11.07
N ASN A 269 4.01 17.40 12.18
CA ASN A 269 2.98 18.47 12.25
C ASN A 269 1.66 18.12 11.55
N GLY A 270 1.21 16.87 11.62
CA GLY A 270 -0.03 16.45 10.98
C GLY A 270 0.09 16.08 9.50
N SER A 271 1.26 16.26 8.88
CA SER A 271 1.48 16.00 7.44
C SER A 271 1.21 14.55 7.09
N PHE A 272 0.60 14.32 5.93
CA PHE A 272 0.47 12.97 5.37
C PHE A 272 1.73 12.53 4.62
N TYR A 273 2.62 13.47 4.28
CA TYR A 273 3.77 13.23 3.38
C TYR A 273 5.12 13.35 4.08
N ASP A 274 5.20 14.06 5.19
CA ASP A 274 6.48 14.36 5.82
C ASP A 274 6.73 13.45 7.01
N PHE A 275 7.80 12.66 6.95
CA PHE A 275 8.18 11.70 7.97
C PHE A 275 9.60 11.91 8.47
N THR A 276 9.75 11.77 9.78
CA THR A 276 11.05 11.70 10.46
C THR A 276 11.34 10.26 10.86
N GLY A 277 12.55 9.79 10.55
CA GLY A 277 13.11 8.55 11.09
C GLY A 277 13.95 8.86 12.33
N SER A 278 13.75 8.13 13.41
CA SER A 278 14.47 8.34 14.67
C SER A 278 14.95 7.05 15.30
N ARG A 279 16.04 7.14 16.05
CA ARG A 279 16.62 6.06 16.85
C ARG A 279 16.71 6.50 18.33
N TYR A 280 16.51 5.55 19.24
CA TYR A 280 16.40 5.77 20.68
C TYR A 280 17.28 4.83 21.50
N TRP A 281 17.88 5.34 22.58
CA TRP A 281 18.59 4.54 23.59
C TRP A 281 18.56 5.24 24.95
N GLY A 282 17.87 4.64 25.92
CA GLY A 282 17.59 5.29 27.21
C GLY A 282 16.78 6.56 27.00
N THR A 283 17.33 7.72 27.40
CA THR A 283 16.72 9.05 27.22
C THR A 283 17.22 9.80 26.00
N LYS A 284 18.10 9.20 25.19
CA LYS A 284 18.71 9.82 24.01
C LYS A 284 17.91 9.52 22.75
N THR A 285 17.88 10.50 21.86
CA THR A 285 17.27 10.43 20.53
C THR A 285 18.26 10.92 19.50
N GLU A 286 18.35 10.21 18.38
CA GLU A 286 19.01 10.65 17.16
C GLU A 286 18.00 10.66 16.02
N THR A 287 17.98 11.76 15.27
CA THR A 287 17.22 11.86 14.03
C THR A 287 18.06 11.30 12.90
N LEU A 288 17.58 10.22 12.28
CA LEU A 288 18.25 9.57 11.15
C LEU A 288 17.98 10.29 9.83
N VAL A 289 16.75 10.80 9.69
CA VAL A 289 16.29 11.53 8.51
C VAL A 289 15.11 12.41 8.86
N SER A 290 15.02 13.55 8.19
CA SER A 290 13.94 14.54 8.30
C SER A 290 13.37 14.86 6.92
N PRO A 291 12.13 15.34 6.84
CA PRO A 291 11.53 15.83 5.60
C PRO A 291 12.28 17.06 5.03
N PRO A 292 12.03 17.43 3.75
CA PRO A 292 11.03 16.86 2.84
C PRO A 292 11.45 15.53 2.23
N ASP A 293 10.46 14.73 1.81
CA ASP A 293 10.71 13.45 1.14
C ASP A 293 9.66 13.17 0.05
N ALA A 294 10.08 13.04 -1.21
CA ALA A 294 9.22 12.69 -2.34
C ALA A 294 9.10 11.17 -2.47
N TRP A 295 8.36 10.54 -1.56
CA TRP A 295 8.24 9.07 -1.48
C TRP A 295 6.99 8.49 -2.14
N GLY A 296 5.92 9.29 -2.27
CA GLY A 296 4.60 8.78 -2.66
C GLY A 296 4.63 7.94 -3.94
N GLY A 297 5.44 8.31 -4.92
CA GLY A 297 5.60 7.58 -6.18
C GLY A 297 6.65 6.48 -6.23
N ARG A 298 7.50 6.34 -5.20
CA ARG A 298 8.71 5.48 -5.28
C ARG A 298 8.40 4.00 -5.42
N ALA A 299 7.28 3.52 -4.86
CA ALA A 299 6.84 2.14 -5.07
C ALA A 299 6.54 1.86 -6.55
N LEU A 300 5.84 2.77 -7.22
CA LEU A 300 5.57 2.67 -8.65
C LEU A 300 6.88 2.78 -9.45
N THR A 301 7.73 3.76 -9.16
CA THR A 301 9.00 3.94 -9.89
C THR A 301 9.90 2.71 -9.78
N ASP A 302 10.00 2.09 -8.60
CA ASP A 302 10.72 0.83 -8.39
C ASP A 302 10.13 -0.31 -9.23
N TRP A 303 8.80 -0.43 -9.27
CA TRP A 303 8.13 -1.42 -10.12
C TRP A 303 8.35 -1.15 -11.62
N ILE A 304 8.28 0.10 -12.09
CA ILE A 304 8.58 0.47 -13.49
C ILE A 304 10.03 0.11 -13.84
N GLN A 305 10.96 0.40 -12.93
CA GLN A 305 12.37 0.07 -13.15
C GLN A 305 12.57 -1.44 -13.26
N LYS A 306 11.94 -2.23 -12.39
CA LYS A 306 11.94 -3.70 -12.51
C LYS A 306 11.33 -4.15 -13.84
N LEU A 307 10.18 -3.60 -14.21
CA LEU A 307 9.48 -3.92 -15.45
C LEU A 307 10.34 -3.67 -16.70
N SER A 308 11.12 -2.58 -16.71
CA SER A 308 12.03 -2.26 -17.83
C SER A 308 13.17 -3.26 -18.03
N VAL A 309 13.47 -4.07 -17.00
CA VAL A 309 14.55 -5.07 -17.04
C VAL A 309 14.01 -6.49 -17.15
N ASN A 310 12.95 -6.80 -16.40
CA ASN A 310 12.36 -8.12 -16.32
C ASN A 310 10.84 -8.01 -16.10
N THR A 311 10.08 -8.63 -17.00
CA THR A 311 8.61 -8.67 -16.89
C THR A 311 8.09 -9.89 -16.14
N ALA A 312 8.96 -10.84 -15.77
CA ALA A 312 8.62 -12.10 -15.16
C ALA A 312 8.08 -11.95 -13.72
N PHE A 313 7.42 -13.00 -13.24
CA PHE A 313 6.95 -13.06 -11.85
C PHE A 313 8.13 -13.04 -10.86
N ASP A 314 7.95 -12.32 -9.76
CA ASP A 314 8.88 -12.28 -8.63
C ASP A 314 8.23 -12.96 -7.42
N ALA A 315 8.85 -14.03 -6.92
CA ALA A 315 8.37 -14.78 -5.77
C ALA A 315 8.23 -13.93 -4.50
N SER A 316 8.91 -12.78 -4.41
CA SER A 316 8.71 -11.82 -3.32
C SER A 316 7.28 -11.27 -3.25
N ALA A 317 6.47 -11.38 -4.32
CA ALA A 317 5.06 -11.01 -4.29
C ALA A 317 4.22 -11.83 -3.28
N ALA A 318 4.70 -13.02 -2.87
CA ALA A 318 4.07 -13.79 -1.79
C ALA A 318 3.98 -13.01 -0.47
N GLN A 319 4.84 -12.01 -0.27
CA GLN A 319 4.88 -11.15 0.91
C GLN A 319 3.63 -10.26 1.09
N TYR A 320 2.76 -10.15 0.07
CA TYR A 320 1.52 -9.38 0.18
C TYR A 320 0.41 -10.14 0.91
N LEU A 321 0.48 -11.47 0.96
CA LEU A 321 -0.55 -12.32 1.55
C LEU A 321 -0.63 -12.20 3.08
N PRO A 322 0.47 -12.22 3.86
CA PRO A 322 0.39 -12.15 5.32
C PRO A 322 -0.36 -10.92 5.86
N SER A 323 -0.18 -9.76 5.23
CA SER A 323 -0.90 -8.53 5.58
C SER A 323 -2.42 -8.71 5.43
N ALA A 324 -2.87 -9.40 4.37
CA ALA A 324 -4.29 -9.68 4.13
C ALA A 324 -4.85 -10.75 5.10
N GLU A 325 -4.06 -11.75 5.46
CA GLU A 325 -4.46 -12.76 6.46
C GLU A 325 -4.66 -12.14 7.85
N VAL A 326 -3.80 -11.19 8.24
CA VAL A 326 -3.97 -10.41 9.47
C VAL A 326 -5.26 -9.59 9.43
N LEU A 327 -5.56 -8.94 8.31
CA LEU A 327 -6.81 -8.20 8.13
C LEU A 327 -8.03 -9.11 8.27
N ASP A 328 -8.02 -10.28 7.64
CA ASP A 328 -9.13 -11.24 7.74
C ASP A 328 -9.37 -11.67 9.18
N ARG A 329 -8.31 -11.87 9.98
CA ARG A 329 -8.43 -12.14 11.42
C ARG A 329 -8.97 -10.96 12.21
N ILE A 330 -8.57 -9.73 11.89
CA ILE A 330 -9.12 -8.51 12.53
C ILE A 330 -10.63 -8.43 12.33
N TYR A 331 -11.10 -8.74 11.12
CA TYR A 331 -12.50 -8.73 10.74
C TYR A 331 -13.27 -10.02 11.09
N GLY A 332 -12.58 -11.08 11.53
CA GLY A 332 -13.20 -12.37 11.89
C GLY A 332 -13.68 -13.20 10.69
N ARG A 333 -12.92 -13.20 9.58
CA ARG A 333 -13.22 -13.90 8.32
C ARG A 333 -12.56 -15.28 8.20
N SER A 334 -11.73 -15.65 9.17
CA SER A 334 -10.97 -16.90 9.27
C SER A 334 -11.74 -18.02 9.98
#